data_AF-A0A409WXF6-F1
#
_entry.id   AF-A0A409WXF6-F1
#
_cell.length_a   1.000
_cell.length_b   1.000
_cell.length_c   1.000
_cell.angle_alpha   90.00
_cell.angle_beta   90.00
_cell.angle_gamma   90.00
#
_symmetry.space_group_name_H-M   'P 1'
#
loop_
_entity.id
_entity.type
_entity.pdbx_description
1 polymer ?
#
loop_
_entity_poly.entity_id
_entity_poly.type
_entity_poly.pdbx_seq_one_letter_code
_entity_poly.pdbx_strand_id
1 'polypeptide(L)'
;MRAADSAIQFKEEGDLNAEQHPFSPFQDRLAFDWAYYRYVRLQSSKSEILEGLDIWRATVVKHSCTDLTGDEVPWRNADELYKTIDAIQVGDAPWKCYQFSYTGPKPPTLPRWMTQTYKLNIRDILHVLEQQLETSDFCNQITYIPYQEYDALGNRAYPNLMSGDWAFRQADIIARNRELRGAMFVPVIAGSDKTTVSVATGHQEYHPVYTSPGIFTDTARRGYGNAILPVAFLPIPKGVHFIQKNKTYLTIERV
;
A
#
# COMPACT_ATOMS: atom_id res chain seq x y z
N MET A 1 -39.92 15.64 59.55
CA MET A 1 -38.47 15.81 59.33
C MET A 1 -38.28 16.19 57.88
N ARG A 2 -37.62 17.33 57.62
CA ARG A 2 -37.59 18.08 56.36
C ARG A 2 -36.83 17.37 55.22
N ALA A 3 -37.23 17.72 53.99
CA ALA A 3 -36.48 17.54 52.74
C ALA A 3 -35.28 18.50 52.62
N ALA A 4 -34.23 18.08 51.90
CA ALA A 4 -33.26 18.85 51.08
C ALA A 4 -32.30 17.81 50.44
N ASP A 5 -32.17 17.64 49.12
CA ASP A 5 -31.59 18.47 48.04
C ASP A 5 -30.04 18.49 47.93
N SER A 6 -29.58 18.50 46.66
CA SER A 6 -28.22 18.55 46.08
C SER A 6 -27.48 17.19 45.93
N ALA A 7 -27.22 16.68 44.72
CA ALA A 7 -26.49 17.18 43.55
C ALA A 7 -24.96 17.10 43.70
N ILE A 8 -24.37 16.01 43.17
CA ILE A 8 -22.97 16.00 42.70
C ILE A 8 -22.96 15.35 41.31
N GLN A 9 -22.51 16.13 40.35
CA GLN A 9 -22.38 15.86 38.92
C GLN A 9 -21.19 14.94 38.66
N PHE A 10 -21.36 13.95 37.77
CA PHE A 10 -20.24 13.47 36.96
C PHE A 10 -20.21 14.29 35.68
N LYS A 11 -19.13 15.04 35.52
CA LYS A 11 -18.83 15.93 34.40
C LYS A 11 -18.52 15.08 33.18
N GLU A 12 -19.14 15.41 32.04
CA GLU A 12 -18.80 14.86 30.73
C GLU A 12 -17.30 15.01 30.47
N GLU A 13 -16.61 13.90 30.19
CA GLU A 13 -15.41 13.91 29.37
C GLU A 13 -15.76 13.31 28.01
N GLY A 14 -16.01 14.22 27.06
CA GLY A 14 -15.56 14.11 25.68
C GLY A 14 -16.07 12.94 24.86
N ASP A 15 -17.20 13.17 24.18
CA ASP A 15 -17.49 12.76 22.80
C ASP A 15 -16.85 11.43 22.34
N LEU A 16 -17.53 10.32 22.63
CA LEU A 16 -17.28 9.05 21.93
C LEU A 16 -17.64 9.26 20.46
N ASN A 17 -16.62 9.50 19.64
CA ASN A 17 -16.70 9.61 18.19
C ASN A 17 -17.72 8.62 17.61
N ALA A 18 -18.62 9.15 16.79
CA ALA A 18 -19.70 8.44 16.11
C ALA A 18 -19.28 7.04 15.60
N GLU A 19 -20.15 6.07 15.89
CA GLU A 19 -20.12 4.65 15.53
C GLU A 19 -19.28 4.29 14.29
N GLN A 20 -18.05 3.80 14.50
CA GLN A 20 -17.29 3.11 13.44
C GLN A 20 -17.84 1.68 13.28
N HIS A 21 -18.89 1.53 12.49
CA HIS A 21 -19.35 0.23 12.03
C HIS A 21 -18.31 -0.40 11.04
N PRO A 22 -18.22 -1.75 10.94
CA PRO A 22 -17.19 -2.48 10.18
C PRO A 22 -17.04 -2.12 8.69
N PHE A 23 -18.01 -1.45 8.08
CA PHE A 23 -17.91 -0.99 6.69
C PHE A 23 -17.55 0.49 6.55
N SER A 24 -17.24 1.23 7.63
CA SER A 24 -16.74 2.61 7.52
C SER A 24 -15.53 2.69 6.56
N PRO A 25 -15.47 3.65 5.62
CA PRO A 25 -16.29 4.86 5.48
C PRO A 25 -17.60 4.69 4.68
N PHE A 26 -17.95 3.47 4.28
CA PHE A 26 -19.21 3.19 3.60
C PHE A 26 -20.37 3.22 4.60
N GLN A 27 -21.53 3.72 4.15
CA GLN A 27 -22.71 3.85 5.02
C GLN A 27 -23.16 2.49 5.56
N ASP A 28 -23.05 1.44 4.74
CA ASP A 28 -23.55 0.10 5.04
C ASP A 28 -22.81 -0.97 4.20
N ARG A 29 -23.19 -2.24 4.41
CA ARG A 29 -22.62 -3.38 3.68
C ARG A 29 -22.90 -3.33 2.18
N LEU A 30 -24.10 -2.91 1.79
CA LEU A 30 -24.53 -2.91 0.40
C LEU A 30 -23.72 -1.90 -0.41
N ALA A 31 -23.50 -0.70 0.13
CA ALA A 31 -22.61 0.30 -0.42
C ALA A 31 -21.19 -0.26 -0.59
N PHE A 32 -20.62 -0.86 0.46
CA PHE A 32 -19.31 -1.50 0.41
C PHE A 32 -19.21 -2.55 -0.69
N ASP A 33 -20.14 -3.52 -0.73
CA ASP A 33 -20.12 -4.62 -1.71
C ASP A 33 -20.27 -4.12 -3.14
N TRP A 34 -21.13 -3.13 -3.35
CA TRP A 34 -21.32 -2.53 -4.66
C TRP A 34 -20.07 -1.80 -5.14
N ALA A 35 -19.46 -0.98 -4.27
CA ALA A 35 -18.20 -0.30 -4.55
C ALA A 35 -17.08 -1.29 -4.83
N TYR A 36 -16.92 -2.31 -3.98
CA TYR A 36 -15.91 -3.36 -4.15
C TYR A 36 -16.11 -4.10 -5.48
N TYR A 37 -17.34 -4.47 -5.82
CA TYR A 37 -17.64 -5.16 -7.07
C TYR A 37 -17.31 -4.30 -8.30
N ARG A 38 -17.71 -3.03 -8.30
CA ARG A 38 -17.49 -2.13 -9.45
C ARG A 38 -16.04 -1.66 -9.57
N TYR A 39 -15.45 -1.23 -8.47
CA TYR A 39 -14.13 -0.62 -8.45
C TYR A 39 -13.01 -1.67 -8.46
N VAL A 40 -13.09 -2.69 -7.60
CA VAL A 40 -12.03 -3.69 -7.45
C VAL A 40 -12.20 -4.85 -8.44
N ARG A 41 -13.39 -5.44 -8.52
CA ARG A 41 -13.60 -6.65 -9.35
C ARG A 41 -13.80 -6.37 -10.83
N LEU A 42 -14.65 -5.40 -11.18
CA LEU A 42 -14.95 -5.08 -12.57
C LEU A 42 -14.05 -3.99 -13.16
N GLN A 43 -13.37 -3.20 -12.32
CA GLN A 43 -12.59 -2.03 -12.75
C GLN A 43 -13.39 -1.14 -13.72
N SER A 44 -14.68 -0.93 -13.40
CA SER A 44 -15.62 -0.23 -14.26
C SER A 44 -15.16 1.21 -14.52
N SER A 45 -15.38 1.68 -15.75
CA SER A 45 -15.18 3.08 -16.13
C SER A 45 -16.11 4.02 -15.36
N LYS A 46 -15.77 5.31 -15.32
CA LYS A 46 -16.62 6.35 -14.70
C LYS A 46 -18.05 6.34 -15.25
N SER A 47 -18.22 6.12 -16.56
CA SER A 47 -19.54 6.03 -17.20
C SER A 47 -20.34 4.81 -16.74
N GLU A 48 -19.70 3.65 -16.63
CA GLU A 48 -20.38 2.41 -16.17
C GLU A 48 -20.74 2.47 -14.68
N ILE A 49 -19.94 3.15 -13.86
CA ILE A 49 -20.27 3.42 -12.45
C ILE A 49 -21.51 4.32 -12.38
N LEU A 50 -21.57 5.38 -13.18
CA LEU A 50 -22.75 6.27 -13.24
C LEU A 50 -24.00 5.52 -13.70
N GLU A 51 -23.90 4.68 -14.74
CA GLU A 51 -25.00 3.84 -15.21
C GLU A 51 -25.48 2.89 -14.12
N GLY A 52 -24.57 2.23 -13.41
CA GLY A 52 -24.92 1.34 -12.31
C GLY A 52 -25.61 2.07 -11.13
N LEU A 53 -25.19 3.30 -10.82
CA LEU A 53 -25.85 4.15 -9.82
C LEU A 53 -27.26 4.56 -10.27
N ASP A 54 -27.47 4.82 -11.55
CA ASP A 54 -28.77 5.16 -12.12
C ASP A 54 -29.76 3.98 -12.04
N ILE A 55 -29.30 2.76 -12.34
CA ILE A 55 -30.09 1.54 -12.19
C ILE A 55 -30.48 1.31 -10.72
N TRP A 56 -29.56 1.56 -9.79
CA TRP A 56 -29.85 1.47 -8.36
C TRP A 56 -30.95 2.47 -7.99
N ARG A 57 -30.84 3.74 -8.42
CA ARG A 57 -31.89 4.75 -8.20
C ARG A 57 -33.23 4.34 -8.77
N ALA A 58 -33.26 3.81 -9.99
CA ALA A 58 -34.50 3.35 -10.61
C ALA A 58 -35.17 2.23 -9.80
N THR A 59 -34.38 1.35 -9.20
CA THR A 59 -34.88 0.28 -8.31
C THR A 59 -35.46 0.85 -7.03
N VAL A 60 -34.78 1.83 -6.44
CA VAL A 60 -35.25 2.55 -5.26
C VAL A 60 -36.58 3.27 -5.56
N VAL A 61 -36.64 4.06 -6.63
CA VAL A 61 -37.88 4.74 -7.09
C VAL A 61 -39.04 3.76 -7.29
N LYS A 62 -38.77 2.58 -7.83
CA LYS A 62 -39.79 1.56 -8.07
C LYS A 62 -40.37 0.97 -6.79
N HIS A 63 -39.60 0.95 -5.71
CA HIS A 63 -39.94 0.25 -4.47
C HIS A 63 -40.21 1.17 -3.27
N SER A 64 -39.88 2.46 -3.36
CA SER A 64 -40.17 3.49 -2.34
C SER A 64 -41.52 4.19 -2.64
N CYS A 65 -42.44 4.19 -1.67
CA CYS A 65 -43.81 4.73 -1.82
C CYS A 65 -43.97 6.21 -1.40
N THR A 66 -42.90 6.93 -1.09
CA THR A 66 -42.94 8.34 -0.61
C THR A 66 -41.74 9.14 -1.09
N ASP A 67 -41.90 10.47 -1.16
CA ASP A 67 -40.96 11.47 -1.69
C ASP A 67 -39.48 11.17 -1.38
N LEU A 68 -38.75 10.78 -2.42
CA LEU A 68 -37.32 10.46 -2.37
C LEU A 68 -36.52 11.72 -2.01
N THR A 69 -35.90 11.75 -0.83
CA THR A 69 -34.97 12.83 -0.46
C THR A 69 -33.60 12.70 -1.13
N GLY A 70 -33.37 11.62 -1.88
CA GLY A 70 -32.11 11.36 -2.60
C GLY A 70 -31.00 10.73 -1.74
N ASP A 71 -31.28 10.42 -0.48
CA ASP A 71 -30.32 9.84 0.48
C ASP A 71 -30.36 8.29 0.51
N GLU A 72 -31.24 7.66 -0.26
CA GLU A 72 -31.41 6.19 -0.31
C GLU A 72 -30.35 5.49 -1.18
N VAL A 73 -29.62 6.24 -2.01
CA VAL A 73 -28.49 5.73 -2.81
C VAL A 73 -27.19 6.38 -2.31
N PRO A 74 -26.14 5.61 -1.98
CA PRO A 74 -24.99 6.12 -1.22
C PRO A 74 -24.18 7.22 -1.92
N TRP A 75 -24.22 7.30 -3.26
CA TRP A 75 -23.44 8.27 -4.04
C TRP A 75 -24.24 8.94 -5.14
N ARG A 76 -24.09 10.26 -5.26
CA ARG A 76 -24.72 11.07 -6.31
C ARG A 76 -24.00 10.94 -7.65
N ASN A 77 -22.72 10.59 -7.63
CA ASN A 77 -21.89 10.43 -8.82
C ASN A 77 -20.65 9.59 -8.49
N ALA A 78 -19.87 9.24 -9.51
CA ALA A 78 -18.63 8.50 -9.34
C ALA A 78 -17.56 9.24 -8.51
N ASP A 79 -17.54 10.58 -8.50
CA ASP A 79 -16.55 11.34 -7.74
C ASP A 79 -16.79 11.25 -6.23
N GLU A 80 -18.04 11.16 -5.77
CA GLU A 80 -18.38 10.88 -4.37
C GLU A 80 -18.01 9.45 -3.95
N LEU A 81 -18.19 8.48 -4.85
CA LEU A 81 -17.70 7.12 -4.65
C LEU A 81 -16.17 7.12 -4.48
N TYR A 82 -15.45 7.80 -5.38
CA TYR A 82 -13.98 7.88 -5.29
C TYR A 82 -13.53 8.55 -4.00
N LYS A 83 -14.17 9.65 -3.58
CA LYS A 83 -13.89 10.28 -2.28
C LYS A 83 -14.10 9.33 -1.10
N THR A 84 -15.13 8.48 -1.17
CA THR A 84 -15.42 7.49 -0.13
C THR A 84 -14.34 6.40 -0.10
N ILE A 85 -13.89 5.94 -1.28
CA ILE A 85 -12.77 4.99 -1.41
C ILE A 85 -11.47 5.61 -0.89
N ASP A 86 -11.17 6.86 -1.26
CA ASP A 86 -9.99 7.59 -0.83
C ASP A 86 -10.01 7.89 0.69
N ALA A 87 -11.18 7.86 1.34
CA ALA A 87 -11.33 8.03 2.77
C ALA A 87 -11.05 6.76 3.58
N ILE A 88 -10.88 5.60 2.94
CA ILE A 88 -10.57 4.33 3.63
C ILE A 88 -9.25 4.49 4.39
N GLN A 89 -9.32 4.45 5.73
CA GLN A 89 -8.15 4.55 6.60
C GLN A 89 -7.51 3.19 6.90
N VAL A 90 -8.26 2.09 6.73
CA VAL A 90 -7.78 0.74 6.99
C VAL A 90 -6.84 0.31 5.87
N GLY A 91 -5.59 0.01 6.21
CA GLY A 91 -4.61 -0.44 5.24
C GLY A 91 -4.00 0.67 4.37
N ASP A 92 -4.12 1.95 4.75
CA ASP A 92 -3.47 3.02 3.99
C ASP A 92 -1.97 3.10 4.33
N ALA A 93 -1.12 3.05 3.31
CA ALA A 93 0.29 3.39 3.40
C ALA A 93 0.54 4.58 2.46
N PRO A 94 0.27 5.81 2.92
CA PRO A 94 0.13 6.96 2.04
C PRO A 94 1.46 7.31 1.36
N TRP A 95 1.35 7.72 0.10
CA TRP A 95 2.50 8.19 -0.67
C TRP A 95 2.93 9.58 -0.22
N LYS A 96 4.23 9.74 0.03
CA LYS A 96 4.93 11.00 0.28
C LYS A 96 5.72 11.38 -0.97
N CYS A 97 5.52 12.60 -1.44
CA CYS A 97 6.28 13.16 -2.56
C CYS A 97 7.37 14.10 -2.04
N TYR A 98 8.62 13.82 -2.43
CA TYR A 98 9.78 14.67 -2.16
C TYR A 98 10.26 15.27 -3.46
N GLN A 99 10.65 16.54 -3.42
CA GLN A 99 11.29 17.20 -4.55
C GLN A 99 12.77 17.37 -4.25
N PHE A 100 13.61 17.11 -5.25
CA PHE A 100 15.05 17.28 -5.12
C PHE A 100 15.65 17.69 -6.46
N SER A 101 16.82 18.34 -6.41
CA SER A 101 17.58 18.77 -7.58
C SER A 101 19.07 18.56 -7.34
N TYR A 102 19.86 18.59 -8.41
CA TYR A 102 21.30 18.42 -8.29
C TYR A 102 21.97 19.69 -7.74
N THR A 103 22.69 19.56 -6.63
CA THR A 103 23.39 20.66 -5.94
C THR A 103 24.91 20.62 -6.08
N GLY A 104 25.46 19.59 -6.73
CA GLY A 104 26.91 19.42 -6.89
C GLY A 104 27.55 20.38 -7.92
N PRO A 105 28.89 20.24 -8.12
CA PRO A 105 29.64 21.05 -9.07
C PRO A 105 29.08 20.94 -10.50
N LYS A 106 28.87 22.09 -11.13
CA LYS A 106 28.25 22.19 -12.46
C LYS A 106 29.30 22.43 -13.54
N PRO A 107 29.29 21.68 -14.65
CA PRO A 107 30.17 21.96 -15.78
C PRO A 107 29.76 23.25 -16.50
N PRO A 108 30.64 23.86 -17.32
CA PRO A 108 30.32 25.08 -18.07
C PRO A 108 29.08 24.93 -18.97
N THR A 109 28.91 23.76 -19.60
CA THR A 109 27.72 23.42 -20.38
C THR A 109 26.78 22.59 -19.51
N LEU A 110 25.74 23.21 -18.97
CA LEU A 110 24.79 22.59 -18.04
C LEU A 110 23.92 21.53 -18.75
N PRO A 111 24.02 20.23 -18.39
CA PRO A 111 23.08 19.24 -18.86
C PRO A 111 21.70 19.48 -18.21
N ARG A 112 20.62 19.26 -18.97
CA ARG A 112 19.24 19.45 -18.47
C ARG A 112 18.95 18.72 -17.16
N TRP A 113 19.54 17.54 -16.97
CA TRP A 113 19.33 16.75 -15.77
C TRP A 113 19.89 17.41 -14.50
N MET A 114 20.92 18.25 -14.61
CA MET A 114 21.51 18.97 -13.45
C MET A 114 20.71 20.23 -13.06
N THR A 115 19.81 20.69 -13.92
CA THR A 115 18.97 21.88 -13.70
C THR A 115 17.51 21.54 -13.38
N GLN A 116 17.13 20.28 -13.57
CA GLN A 116 15.74 19.84 -13.40
C GLN A 116 15.47 19.43 -11.95
N THR A 117 14.27 19.75 -11.47
CA THR A 117 13.72 19.21 -10.22
C THR A 117 13.05 17.87 -10.49
N TYR A 118 13.39 16.88 -9.69
CA TYR A 118 12.82 15.54 -9.71
C TYR A 118 11.85 15.34 -8.57
N LYS A 119 10.82 14.52 -8.82
CA LYS A 119 9.86 14.08 -7.80
C LYS A 119 10.21 12.64 -7.43
N LEU A 120 10.45 12.39 -6.15
CA LEU A 120 10.56 11.05 -5.56
C LEU A 120 9.27 10.77 -4.80
N ASN A 121 8.52 9.76 -5.24
CA ASN A 121 7.34 9.30 -4.52
C ASN A 121 7.74 8.05 -3.73
N ILE A 122 7.55 8.05 -2.41
CA ILE A 122 7.81 6.90 -1.54
C ILE A 122 6.71 6.75 -0.50
N ARG A 123 6.51 5.55 0.03
CA ARG A 123 5.68 5.30 1.21
C ARG A 123 6.46 4.56 2.28
N ASP A 124 5.91 4.52 3.49
CA ASP A 124 6.56 3.87 4.63
C ASP A 124 6.65 2.36 4.41
N ILE A 125 7.87 1.86 4.20
CA ILE A 125 8.12 0.44 3.93
C ILE A 125 7.74 -0.42 5.13
N LEU A 126 8.02 0.05 6.36
CA LEU A 126 7.70 -0.71 7.56
C LEU A 126 6.19 -0.89 7.66
N HIS A 127 5.44 0.20 7.47
CA HIS A 127 3.99 0.15 7.52
C HIS A 127 3.38 -0.77 6.45
N VAL A 128 3.92 -0.74 5.22
CA VAL A 128 3.50 -1.65 4.15
C VAL A 128 3.74 -3.12 4.55
N LEU A 129 4.90 -3.41 5.14
CA LEU A 129 5.24 -4.77 5.57
C LEU A 129 4.36 -5.23 6.74
N GLU A 130 4.08 -4.36 7.72
CA GLU A 130 3.17 -4.65 8.83
C GLU A 130 1.78 -5.01 8.31
N GLN A 131 1.22 -4.20 7.41
CA GLN A 131 -0.07 -4.49 6.77
C GLN A 131 -0.06 -5.83 5.99
N GLN A 132 1.03 -6.13 5.28
CA GLN A 132 1.18 -7.41 4.58
C GLN A 132 1.24 -8.59 5.56
N LEU A 133 1.78 -8.41 6.77
CA LEU A 133 1.86 -9.45 7.79
C LEU A 133 0.58 -9.58 8.62
N GLU A 134 -0.22 -8.52 8.73
CA GLU A 134 -1.52 -8.53 9.40
C GLU A 134 -2.62 -9.22 8.57
N THR A 135 -2.51 -9.22 7.23
CA THR A 135 -3.51 -9.88 6.38
C THR A 135 -3.49 -11.41 6.54
N SER A 136 -4.69 -12.00 6.62
CA SER A 136 -4.88 -13.44 6.64
C SER A 136 -4.79 -14.09 5.25
N ASP A 137 -4.72 -13.30 4.18
CA ASP A 137 -4.65 -13.79 2.79
C ASP A 137 -3.45 -14.72 2.57
N PHE A 138 -2.35 -14.50 3.30
CA PHE A 138 -1.11 -15.27 3.19
C PHE A 138 -0.90 -16.28 4.33
N CYS A 139 -1.90 -16.54 5.18
CA CYS A 139 -1.72 -17.39 6.37
C CYS A 139 -1.15 -18.78 6.06
N ASN A 140 -1.54 -19.36 4.92
CA ASN A 140 -1.07 -20.68 4.43
C ASN A 140 0.15 -20.58 3.50
N GLN A 141 0.72 -19.40 3.33
CA GLN A 141 1.79 -19.10 2.38
C GLN A 141 2.97 -18.36 3.04
N ILE A 142 3.12 -18.51 4.35
CA ILE A 142 4.22 -17.98 5.15
C ILE A 142 5.11 -19.12 5.63
N THR A 143 6.42 -18.95 5.50
CA THR A 143 7.43 -19.82 6.11
C THR A 143 8.02 -19.16 7.35
N TYR A 144 7.62 -19.63 8.53
CA TYR A 144 8.01 -19.04 9.82
C TYR A 144 9.45 -19.36 10.26
N ILE A 145 10.02 -20.46 9.78
CA ILE A 145 11.36 -20.92 10.14
C ILE A 145 12.19 -21.20 8.89
N PRO A 146 13.50 -20.92 8.89
CA PRO A 146 14.36 -21.38 7.81
C PRO A 146 14.33 -22.90 7.73
N TYR A 147 14.40 -23.42 6.50
CA TYR A 147 14.32 -24.85 6.26
C TYR A 147 15.26 -25.28 5.14
N GLN A 148 15.39 -26.58 4.96
CA GLN A 148 16.19 -27.16 3.89
C GLN A 148 15.30 -28.07 3.07
N GLU A 149 15.29 -27.89 1.76
CA GLU A 149 14.45 -28.67 0.84
C GLU A 149 15.33 -29.48 -0.09
N TYR A 150 15.01 -30.74 -0.30
CA TYR A 150 15.78 -31.64 -1.15
C TYR A 150 14.86 -32.29 -2.17
N ASP A 151 15.33 -32.45 -3.41
CA ASP A 151 14.60 -33.19 -4.43
C ASP A 151 14.64 -34.72 -4.16
N ALA A 152 13.94 -35.49 -5.00
CA ALA A 152 13.89 -36.95 -4.87
C ALA A 152 15.27 -37.65 -5.04
N LEU A 153 16.25 -36.95 -5.61
CA LEU A 153 17.62 -37.44 -5.80
C LEU A 153 18.55 -37.00 -4.66
N GLY A 154 18.04 -36.24 -3.68
CA GLY A 154 18.81 -35.71 -2.55
C GLY A 154 19.57 -34.42 -2.88
N ASN A 155 19.34 -33.78 -4.02
CA ASN A 155 19.96 -32.51 -4.35
C ASN A 155 19.24 -31.37 -3.63
N ARG A 156 20.01 -30.34 -3.27
CA ARG A 156 19.48 -29.17 -2.57
C ARG A 156 18.62 -28.30 -3.51
N ALA A 157 17.41 -27.99 -3.07
CA ALA A 157 16.48 -27.06 -3.73
C ALA A 157 16.34 -25.75 -2.93
N TYR A 158 16.08 -24.65 -3.64
CA TYR A 158 15.93 -23.31 -3.07
C TYR A 158 14.68 -22.57 -3.58
N PRO A 159 13.46 -23.10 -3.42
CA PRO A 159 12.27 -22.48 -3.99
C PRO A 159 11.85 -21.19 -3.27
N ASN A 160 12.22 -21.03 -1.99
CA ASN A 160 11.84 -19.88 -1.17
C ASN A 160 13.07 -19.24 -0.52
N LEU A 161 13.02 -17.94 -0.22
CA LEU A 161 14.14 -17.26 0.46
C LEU A 161 14.52 -17.96 1.78
N MET A 162 13.51 -18.41 2.54
CA MET A 162 13.70 -19.11 3.81
C MET A 162 14.32 -20.52 3.66
N SER A 163 14.38 -21.06 2.44
CA SER A 163 15.13 -22.31 2.15
C SER A 163 16.62 -22.07 1.92
N GLY A 164 17.04 -20.81 1.78
CA GLY A 164 18.41 -20.41 1.50
C GLY A 164 19.33 -20.45 2.72
N ASP A 165 20.60 -20.79 2.50
CA ASP A 165 21.59 -20.89 3.59
C ASP A 165 21.80 -19.56 4.32
N TRP A 166 21.56 -18.43 3.65
CA TRP A 166 21.61 -17.11 4.28
C TRP A 166 20.56 -16.97 5.39
N ALA A 167 19.31 -17.35 5.14
CA ALA A 167 18.24 -17.25 6.15
C ALA A 167 18.53 -18.14 7.36
N PHE A 168 19.09 -19.33 7.12
CA PHE A 168 19.52 -20.26 8.17
C PHE A 168 20.60 -19.63 9.07
N ARG A 169 21.65 -19.05 8.46
CA ARG A 169 22.72 -18.36 9.20
C ARG A 169 22.20 -17.17 10.01
N GLN A 170 21.24 -16.42 9.49
CA GLN A 170 20.64 -15.30 10.24
C GLN A 170 19.87 -15.80 11.46
N ALA A 171 19.08 -16.87 11.32
CA ALA A 171 18.38 -17.46 12.45
C ALA A 171 19.34 -17.99 13.52
N ASP A 172 20.46 -18.63 13.13
CA ASP A 172 21.50 -19.07 14.08
C ASP A 172 22.12 -17.90 14.85
N ILE A 173 22.33 -16.75 14.21
CA ILE A 173 22.84 -15.55 14.87
C ILE A 173 21.82 -15.03 15.89
N ILE A 174 20.55 -14.93 15.49
CA ILE A 174 19.46 -14.44 16.35
C ILE A 174 19.27 -15.38 17.55
N ALA A 175 19.30 -16.69 17.34
CA ALA A 175 19.10 -17.70 18.38
C ALA A 175 20.17 -17.69 19.49
N ARG A 176 21.37 -17.11 19.23
CA ARG A 176 22.40 -16.93 20.25
C ARG A 176 22.00 -15.91 21.31
N ASN A 177 21.12 -14.98 20.97
CA ASN A 177 20.59 -14.01 21.93
C ASN A 177 19.38 -14.60 22.67
N ARG A 178 19.52 -14.81 23.98
CA ARG A 178 18.45 -15.37 24.83
C ARG A 178 17.21 -14.46 24.90
N GLU A 179 17.37 -13.15 24.74
CA GLU A 179 16.24 -12.20 24.77
C GLU A 179 15.35 -12.30 23.52
N LEU A 180 15.90 -12.83 22.42
CA LEU A 180 15.17 -13.02 21.16
C LEU A 180 14.59 -14.44 21.04
N ARG A 181 14.52 -15.19 22.14
CA ARG A 181 13.93 -16.53 22.13
C ARG A 181 12.45 -16.44 21.72
N GLY A 182 12.09 -17.17 20.66
CA GLY A 182 10.73 -17.17 20.11
C GLY A 182 10.48 -16.06 19.08
N ALA A 183 11.44 -15.17 18.84
CA ALA A 183 11.35 -14.20 17.76
C ALA A 183 11.42 -14.89 16.39
N MET A 184 10.60 -14.42 15.46
CA MET A 184 10.65 -14.83 14.06
C MET A 184 11.60 -13.93 13.28
N PHE A 185 12.49 -14.53 12.49
CA PHE A 185 13.30 -13.78 11.53
C PHE A 185 12.46 -13.45 10.29
N VAL A 186 12.17 -12.17 10.07
CA VAL A 186 11.44 -11.67 8.89
C VAL A 186 12.38 -10.87 8.00
N PRO A 187 13.01 -11.48 6.99
CA PRO A 187 13.80 -10.73 6.03
C PRO A 187 12.91 -9.80 5.20
N VAL A 188 13.43 -8.63 4.83
CA VAL A 188 12.78 -7.72 3.87
C VAL A 188 13.47 -7.89 2.52
N ILE A 189 12.70 -8.22 1.48
CA ILE A 189 13.22 -8.20 0.11
C ILE A 189 12.77 -6.93 -0.58
N ALA A 190 13.68 -6.33 -1.34
CA ALA A 190 13.43 -5.17 -2.16
C ALA A 190 14.02 -5.40 -3.55
N GLY A 191 13.29 -5.01 -4.60
CA GLY A 191 13.74 -5.11 -5.97
C GLY A 191 13.27 -3.91 -6.77
N SER A 192 14.15 -3.35 -7.59
CA SER A 192 13.76 -2.35 -8.58
C SER A 192 13.73 -2.98 -9.95
N ASP A 193 12.67 -2.70 -10.69
CA ASP A 193 12.59 -3.12 -12.08
C ASP A 193 13.05 -1.98 -13.01
N LYS A 194 13.75 -2.36 -14.08
CA LYS A 194 14.21 -1.42 -15.11
C LYS A 194 13.05 -0.94 -15.98
N THR A 195 11.91 -1.64 -15.99
CA THR A 195 10.74 -1.25 -16.77
C THR A 195 10.24 0.12 -16.33
N THR A 196 10.26 1.07 -17.27
CA THR A 196 9.85 2.45 -17.02
C THR A 196 8.33 2.53 -16.98
N VAL A 197 7.77 2.99 -15.88
CA VAL A 197 6.36 3.39 -15.83
C VAL A 197 6.27 4.83 -16.33
N SER A 198 5.59 5.04 -17.46
CA SER A 198 5.26 6.37 -17.98
C SER A 198 3.82 6.70 -17.65
N VAL A 199 3.57 7.88 -17.08
CA VAL A 199 2.20 8.40 -16.92
C VAL A 199 1.76 9.02 -18.24
N ALA A 200 0.55 8.73 -18.71
CA ALA A 200 0.00 9.23 -19.98
C ALA A 200 -0.02 10.78 -20.08
N THR A 201 0.15 11.47 -18.94
CA THR A 201 0.20 12.94 -18.79
C THR A 201 1.61 13.50 -18.51
N GLY A 202 2.65 12.93 -19.13
CA GLY A 202 3.79 13.73 -19.58
C GLY A 202 5.16 13.39 -18.98
N HIS A 203 6.13 13.24 -19.89
CA HIS A 203 7.59 13.38 -19.80
C HIS A 203 8.41 12.77 -18.64
N GLN A 204 7.83 12.29 -17.54
CA GLN A 204 8.55 11.67 -16.43
C GLN A 204 8.43 10.14 -16.46
N GLU A 205 9.59 9.49 -16.41
CA GLU A 205 9.74 8.04 -16.32
C GLU A 205 10.34 7.70 -14.97
N TYR A 206 9.91 6.57 -14.41
CA TYR A 206 10.35 6.11 -13.10
C TYR A 206 10.73 4.63 -13.13
N HIS A 207 11.71 4.27 -12.31
CA HIS A 207 11.95 2.87 -11.91
C HIS A 207 11.15 2.59 -10.62
N PRO A 208 10.16 1.69 -10.66
CA PRO A 208 9.48 1.27 -9.44
C PRO A 208 10.44 0.46 -8.56
N VAL A 209 10.30 0.62 -7.25
CA VAL A 209 10.88 -0.26 -6.23
C VAL A 209 9.75 -1.00 -5.57
N TYR A 210 9.85 -2.31 -5.54
CA TYR A 210 8.90 -3.20 -4.88
C TYR A 210 9.52 -3.80 -3.63
N THR A 211 8.70 -4.05 -2.62
CA THR A 211 9.09 -4.76 -1.40
C THR A 211 8.12 -5.87 -1.06
N SER A 212 8.61 -6.83 -0.28
CA SER A 212 7.83 -7.96 0.22
C SER A 212 8.49 -8.54 1.48
N PRO A 213 7.71 -9.11 2.41
CA PRO A 213 8.24 -10.00 3.43
C PRO A 213 8.92 -11.21 2.78
N GLY A 214 10.17 -11.45 3.14
CA GLY A 214 10.97 -12.56 2.65
C GLY A 214 10.47 -13.93 3.14
N ILE A 215 9.61 -13.96 4.17
CA ILE A 215 8.95 -15.17 4.68
C ILE A 215 7.82 -15.68 3.78
N PHE A 216 7.30 -14.86 2.87
CA PHE A 216 6.29 -15.31 1.92
C PHE A 216 6.87 -16.37 0.98
N THR A 217 6.03 -17.34 0.62
CA THR A 217 6.41 -18.31 -0.40
C THR A 217 6.48 -17.64 -1.77
N ASP A 218 7.24 -18.23 -2.68
CA ASP A 218 7.31 -17.81 -4.08
C ASP A 218 5.93 -17.91 -4.75
N THR A 219 5.10 -18.88 -4.36
CA THR A 219 3.69 -18.96 -4.78
C THR A 219 2.89 -17.73 -4.33
N ALA A 220 3.08 -17.26 -3.09
CA ALA A 220 2.42 -16.04 -2.62
C ALA A 220 2.81 -14.83 -3.47
N ARG A 221 4.10 -14.71 -3.76
CA ARG A 221 4.67 -13.59 -4.54
C ARG A 221 4.27 -13.60 -6.00
N ARG A 222 4.09 -14.78 -6.59
CA ARG A 222 3.66 -14.96 -7.99
C ARG A 222 2.15 -15.02 -8.16
N GLY A 223 1.41 -15.18 -7.08
CA GLY A 223 -0.05 -15.17 -7.07
C GLY A 223 -0.62 -13.79 -7.32
N TYR A 224 -1.92 -13.74 -7.64
CA TYR A 224 -2.68 -12.49 -7.63
C TYR A 224 -2.87 -12.05 -6.18
N GLY A 225 -2.23 -10.96 -5.78
CA GLY A 225 -2.38 -10.42 -4.43
C GLY A 225 -1.34 -9.36 -4.07
N ASN A 226 -1.42 -8.90 -2.83
CA ASN A 226 -0.58 -7.83 -2.30
C ASN A 226 0.73 -8.36 -1.67
N ALA A 227 1.26 -9.50 -2.12
CA ALA A 227 2.48 -10.10 -1.57
C ALA A 227 3.74 -9.32 -1.95
N ILE A 228 3.74 -8.65 -3.11
CA ILE A 228 4.77 -7.73 -3.58
C ILE A 228 4.09 -6.40 -3.87
N LEU A 229 4.58 -5.32 -3.26
CA LEU A 229 3.97 -4.01 -3.42
C LEU A 229 5.00 -2.92 -3.77
N PRO A 230 4.66 -1.95 -4.63
CA PRO A 230 5.54 -0.83 -4.93
C PRO A 230 5.65 0.09 -3.71
N VAL A 231 6.86 0.54 -3.37
CA VAL A 231 7.12 1.45 -2.24
C VAL A 231 7.88 2.72 -2.62
N ALA A 232 8.48 2.75 -3.81
CA ALA A 232 9.12 3.93 -4.35
C ALA A 232 8.97 4.02 -5.87
N PHE A 233 8.95 5.24 -6.39
CA PHE A 233 9.11 5.54 -7.81
C PHE A 233 10.36 6.42 -7.97
N LEU A 234 11.47 5.80 -8.38
CA LEU A 234 12.75 6.47 -8.54
C LEU A 234 12.76 7.24 -9.87
N PRO A 235 12.91 8.57 -9.85
CA PRO A 235 12.88 9.36 -11.09
C PRO A 235 14.11 9.08 -11.94
N ILE A 236 13.90 9.05 -13.27
CA ILE A 236 14.97 8.81 -14.24
C ILE A 236 15.43 10.16 -14.82
N PRO A 237 16.69 10.57 -14.58
CA PRO A 237 17.23 11.78 -15.18
C PRO A 237 17.37 11.61 -16.70
N LYS A 238 16.67 12.44 -17.49
CA LYS A 238 16.81 12.44 -18.95
C LYS A 238 18.09 13.20 -19.33
N GLY A 239 19.12 12.46 -19.72
CA GLY A 239 20.38 12.98 -20.24
C GLY A 239 20.78 12.27 -21.53
N VAL A 240 21.39 13.02 -22.47
CA VAL A 240 21.97 12.48 -23.70
C VAL A 240 22.96 11.36 -23.33
N HIS A 241 22.87 10.22 -24.02
CA HIS A 241 23.58 8.97 -23.76
C HIS A 241 25.12 9.08 -23.62
N PHE A 242 25.64 9.67 -22.55
CA PHE A 242 27.04 9.58 -22.15
C PHE A 242 27.16 9.79 -20.64
N ILE A 243 26.88 8.74 -19.87
CA ILE A 243 27.42 8.64 -18.52
C ILE A 243 28.47 7.53 -18.56
N GLN A 244 29.75 7.92 -18.64
CA GLN A 244 30.85 7.02 -18.30
C GLN A 244 30.58 6.48 -16.89
N LYS A 245 30.63 5.15 -16.75
CA LYS A 245 30.53 4.45 -15.47
C LYS A 245 31.72 4.80 -14.57
N ASN A 246 31.74 6.00 -14.01
CA ASN A 246 32.62 6.31 -12.88
C ASN A 246 31.86 5.97 -11.60
N LYS A 247 32.45 5.09 -10.78
CA LYS A 247 31.92 4.58 -9.51
C LYS A 247 31.94 5.65 -8.41
N THR A 248 31.43 6.84 -8.70
CA THR A 248 31.33 7.93 -7.73
C THR A 248 29.85 8.13 -7.44
N TYR A 249 29.43 7.80 -6.21
CA TYR A 249 28.07 8.03 -5.76
C TYR A 249 27.74 9.52 -5.86
N LEU A 250 26.57 9.85 -6.41
CA LEU A 250 26.09 11.22 -6.54
C LEU A 250 25.48 11.66 -5.22
N THR A 251 26.04 12.69 -4.59
CA THR A 251 25.44 13.33 -3.41
C THR A 251 24.26 14.18 -3.88
N ILE A 252 23.06 13.85 -3.39
CA ILE A 252 21.83 14.59 -3.65
C ILE A 252 21.29 14.99 -2.28
N GLU A 253 21.05 16.29 -2.10
CA GLU A 253 20.50 16.83 -0.85
C GLU A 253 19.02 17.20 -1.05
N ARG A 254 18.24 17.05 0.03
CA ARG A 254 16.82 17.40 0.07
C ARG A 254 16.70 18.92 0.08
N VAL A 255 15.85 19.47 -0.79
CA VAL A 255 15.47 20.90 -0.78
C VAL A 255 14.39 21.14 0.25
#